data_AF-A0A7J7LTR5-F1
#
_entry.id   AF-A0A7J7LTR5-F1
#
_cell.length_a   1.000
_cell.length_b   1.000
_cell.length_c   1.000
_cell.angle_alpha   90.00
_cell.angle_beta   90.00
_cell.angle_gamma   90.00
#
_symmetry.space_group_name_H-M   'P 1'
#
loop_
_entity.id
_entity.type
_entity.pdbx_description
1 polymer ?
#
loop_
_entity_poly.entity_id
_entity_poly.type
_entity_poly.pdbx_seq_one_letter_code
_entity_poly.pdbx_strand_id
1 'polypeptide(L)'
;MLKNYVKVLSTTILKETIQLMHEGQQTSVLVVDAEGLLEGILTLGEVQRRVFKMTDDIPKDDSAILDVHILDFLFKSQCFPANT
;
A
#
# COMPACT_ATOMS: atom_id res chain seq x y z
N MET A 1 -20.23 15.25 6.52
CA MET A 1 -19.68 15.06 5.16
C MET A 1 -19.00 13.71 5.11
N LEU A 2 -19.61 12.72 4.44
CA LEU A 2 -18.92 11.45 4.15
C LEU A 2 -17.86 11.75 3.08
N LYS A 3 -16.59 11.78 3.48
CA LYS A 3 -15.50 11.79 2.50
C LYS A 3 -15.55 10.44 1.78
N ASN A 4 -15.69 10.46 0.46
CA ASN A 4 -15.57 9.26 -0.36
C ASN A 4 -14.11 8.83 -0.31
N TYR A 5 -13.80 7.91 0.60
CA TYR A 5 -12.46 7.33 0.66
C TYR A 5 -12.21 6.46 -0.56
N VAL A 6 -11.03 6.63 -1.15
CA VAL A 6 -10.57 5.76 -2.23
C VAL A 6 -10.44 4.33 -1.67
N LYS A 7 -11.02 3.37 -2.38
CA LYS A 7 -10.93 1.94 -2.07
C LYS A 7 -10.05 1.26 -3.11
N VAL A 8 -9.14 0.41 -2.66
CA VAL A 8 -8.25 -0.40 -3.51
C VAL A 8 -8.31 -1.84 -3.06
N LEU A 9 -8.15 -2.78 -3.98
CA LEU A 9 -7.98 -4.19 -3.63
C LEU A 9 -6.62 -4.40 -2.98
N SER A 10 -6.49 -5.38 -2.07
CA SER A 10 -5.18 -5.78 -1.51
C SER A 10 -4.18 -6.28 -2.56
N THR A 11 -4.68 -6.67 -3.74
CA THR A 11 -3.89 -7.07 -4.91
C THR A 11 -3.53 -5.92 -5.85
N THR A 12 -3.95 -4.69 -5.55
CA THR A 12 -3.68 -3.51 -6.38
C THR A 12 -2.19 -3.17 -6.36
N ILE A 13 -1.65 -2.74 -7.50
CA ILE A 13 -0.23 -2.37 -7.62
C ILE A 13 0.03 -1.09 -6.81
N LEU A 14 1.19 -0.99 -6.17
CA LEU A 14 1.55 0.16 -5.34
C LEU A 14 1.51 1.47 -6.13
N LYS A 15 2.06 1.47 -7.35
CA LYS A 15 2.06 2.64 -8.24
C LYS A 15 0.65 3.17 -8.51
N GLU A 16 -0.29 2.27 -8.81
CA GLU A 16 -1.69 2.62 -9.03
C GLU A 16 -2.33 3.18 -7.76
N THR A 17 -2.02 2.59 -6.60
CA THR A 17 -2.52 3.05 -5.31
C THR A 17 -2.03 4.47 -4.97
N ILE A 18 -0.75 4.77 -5.22
CA ILE A 18 -0.18 6.13 -5.04
C ILE A 18 -0.84 7.12 -6.01
N GLN A 19 -1.09 6.70 -7.25
CA GLN A 19 -1.77 7.53 -8.23
C GLN A 19 -3.20 7.86 -7.77
N LEU A 20 -3.96 6.87 -7.29
CA LEU A 20 -5.32 7.06 -6.77
C LEU A 20 -5.34 7.96 -5.52
N MET A 21 -4.35 7.83 -4.63
CA MET A 21 -4.15 8.76 -3.50
C MET A 21 -3.95 10.20 -3.99
N HIS A 22 -3.09 10.39 -4.99
CA HIS A 22 -2.78 11.70 -5.55
C HIS A 22 -4.00 12.32 -6.24
N GLU A 23 -4.68 11.58 -7.11
CA GLU A 23 -5.88 12.02 -7.82
C GLU A 23 -7.03 12.34 -6.87
N GLY A 24 -7.22 11.51 -5.84
CA GLY A 24 -8.23 11.72 -4.80
C GLY A 24 -7.88 12.81 -3.79
N GLN A 25 -6.69 13.42 -3.87
CA GLN A 25 -6.13 14.33 -2.86
C GLN A 25 -6.23 13.74 -1.44
N GLN A 26 -6.00 12.43 -1.32
CA GLN A 26 -6.13 11.66 -0.10
C GLN A 26 -4.78 11.09 0.31
N THR A 27 -4.44 11.25 1.57
CA THR A 27 -3.21 10.68 2.16
C THR A 27 -3.42 9.23 2.63
N SER A 28 -4.61 8.66 2.43
CA SER A 28 -5.00 7.35 2.93
C SER A 28 -6.01 6.70 1.98
N VAL A 29 -5.91 5.39 1.80
CA VAL A 29 -6.89 4.57 1.07
C VAL A 29 -7.38 3.43 1.94
N LEU A 30 -8.58 2.96 1.65
CA LEU A 30 -9.14 1.75 2.23
C LEU A 30 -8.71 0.55 1.38
N VAL A 31 -8.11 -0.45 2.01
CA VAL A 31 -7.78 -1.72 1.38
C VAL A 31 -8.92 -2.69 1.63
N VAL A 32 -9.48 -3.24 0.57
CA VAL A 32 -10.59 -4.18 0.61
C VAL A 32 -10.20 -5.51 -0.05
N ASP A 33 -10.86 -6.59 0.38
CA ASP A 33 -10.76 -7.89 -0.27
C ASP A 33 -11.62 -7.97 -1.56
N ALA A 34 -11.62 -9.14 -2.20
CA ALA A 34 -12.39 -9.38 -3.41
C ALA A 34 -13.92 -9.32 -3.16
N GLU A 35 -14.34 -9.56 -1.92
CA GLU A 35 -15.72 -9.48 -1.44
C GLU A 35 -16.13 -8.04 -1.08
N GLY A 36 -15.19 -7.09 -1.13
CA GLY A 36 -15.40 -5.68 -0.84
C GLY A 36 -15.45 -5.36 0.66
N LEU A 37 -15.02 -6.29 1.52
CA LEU A 37 -14.89 -6.09 2.95
C LEU A 37 -13.58 -5.34 3.26
N LEU A 38 -13.63 -4.49 4.28
CA LEU A 38 -12.46 -3.71 4.70
C LEU A 38 -11.44 -4.63 5.37
N GLU A 39 -10.29 -4.82 4.73
CA GLU A 39 -9.15 -5.49 5.34
C GLU A 39 -8.37 -4.48 6.19
N GLY A 40 -8.16 -3.26 5.69
CA GLY A 40 -7.63 -2.18 6.52
C GLY A 40 -7.32 -0.89 5.78
N ILE A 41 -6.34 -0.13 6.27
CA ILE A 41 -6.05 1.24 5.80
C ILE A 41 -4.58 1.32 5.42
N LEU A 42 -4.30 1.92 4.26
CA LEU A 42 -2.95 2.24 3.84
C LEU A 42 -2.78 3.75 3.76
N THR A 43 -1.73 4.27 4.38
CA THR A 43 -1.39 5.70 4.37
C THR A 43 -0.17 5.99 3.50
N LEU A 44 -0.13 7.18 2.89
CA LEU A 44 1.00 7.64 2.10
C LEU A 44 2.31 7.65 2.92
N GLY A 45 2.23 7.95 4.22
CA GLY A 45 3.38 7.91 5.11
C GLY A 45 3.94 6.49 5.32
N GLU A 46 3.09 5.46 5.32
CA GLU A 46 3.55 4.07 5.36
C GLU A 46 4.22 3.68 4.06
N VAL A 47 3.60 4.03 2.94
CA VAL A 47 4.18 3.84 1.60
C VAL A 47 5.57 4.46 1.54
N GLN A 48 5.70 5.74 1.89
CA GLN A 48 6.97 6.46 1.88
C GLN A 48 8.03 5.81 2.80
N ARG A 49 7.69 5.50 4.05
CA ARG A 49 8.64 4.88 4.99
C ARG A 49 9.17 3.54 4.49
N ARG A 50 8.32 2.75 3.81
CA ARG A 50 8.67 1.40 3.40
C ARG A 50 9.38 1.36 2.06
N VAL A 51 8.96 2.21 1.13
CA VAL A 51 9.69 2.46 -0.14
C VAL A 51 11.11 2.93 0.17
N PHE A 52 11.26 3.90 1.08
CA PHE A 52 12.57 4.38 1.51
C PHE A 52 13.45 3.26 2.11
N LYS A 53 12.87 2.41 2.97
CA LYS A 53 13.57 1.28 3.55
C LYS A 53 14.00 0.23 2.51
N MET A 54 13.15 -0.03 1.51
CA MET A 54 13.47 -0.97 0.42
C MET A 54 14.57 -0.44 -0.51
N THR A 55 14.66 0.88 -0.72
CA THR A 55 15.71 1.48 -1.55
C THR A 55 17.09 1.45 -0.90
N ASP A 56 17.18 1.39 0.43
CA ASP A 56 18.45 1.22 1.15
C ASP A 56 18.98 -0.23 1.04
N ASP A 57 18.09 -1.21 0.84
CA ASP A 57 18.40 -2.64 0.93
C ASP A 57 18.58 -3.35 -0.44
N ILE A 58 18.22 -2.73 -1.58
CA ILE A 58 18.11 -3.44 -2.88
C ILE A 58 18.91 -2.76 -4.03
N PRO A 59 19.76 -3.49 -4.78
CA PRO A 59 20.44 -2.97 -5.97
C PRO A 59 19.45 -2.69 -7.13
N LYS A 60 19.71 -1.59 -7.83
CA LYS A 60 18.83 -0.76 -8.68
C LYS A 60 18.10 -1.42 -9.88
N ASP A 61 18.16 -2.73 -10.09
CA ASP A 61 17.78 -3.35 -11.38
C ASP A 61 16.37 -3.99 -11.42
N ASP A 62 15.79 -4.39 -10.28
CA ASP A 62 14.51 -5.14 -10.24
C ASP A 62 13.27 -4.31 -9.83
N SER A 63 13.28 -3.00 -10.09
CA SER A 63 12.28 -2.05 -9.60
C SER A 63 10.83 -2.33 -10.04
N ALA A 64 10.60 -3.01 -11.16
CA ALA A 64 9.25 -3.20 -11.73
C ALA A 64 8.50 -4.44 -11.19
N ILE A 65 9.22 -5.47 -10.73
CA ILE A 65 8.63 -6.72 -10.22
C ILE A 65 8.18 -6.53 -8.76
N LEU A 66 8.84 -5.63 -8.04
CA LEU A 66 8.56 -5.32 -6.64
C LEU A 66 7.20 -4.61 -6.45
N ASP A 67 6.75 -3.78 -7.40
CA ASP A 67 5.54 -2.94 -7.24
C ASP A 67 4.24 -3.71 -7.01
N VAL A 68 4.13 -4.95 -7.53
CA VAL A 68 2.91 -5.77 -7.46
C VAL A 68 2.78 -6.49 -6.11
N HIS A 69 3.89 -6.90 -5.51
CA HIS A 69 3.89 -7.63 -4.23
C HIS A 69 4.01 -6.74 -3.01
N ILE A 70 4.43 -5.47 -3.18
CA ILE A 70 4.63 -4.58 -2.05
C ILE A 70 3.31 -4.26 -1.34
N LEU A 71 2.16 -4.10 -2.01
CA LEU A 71 0.92 -3.72 -1.29
C LEU A 71 0.45 -4.80 -0.30
N ASP A 72 0.40 -6.06 -0.75
CA ASP A 72 0.11 -7.23 0.09
C ASP A 72 1.14 -7.37 1.21
N PHE A 73 2.43 -7.17 0.90
CA PHE A 73 3.49 -7.19 1.91
C PHE A 73 3.33 -6.07 2.93
N LEU A 74 3.07 -4.83 2.50
CA LEU A 74 2.86 -3.64 3.33
C LEU A 74 1.72 -3.85 4.31
N PHE A 75 0.62 -4.40 3.79
CA PHE A 75 -0.57 -4.71 4.55
C PHE A 75 -0.30 -5.84 5.57
N LYS A 76 0.27 -6.97 5.15
CA LYS A 76 0.54 -8.12 6.03
C LYS A 76 1.55 -7.84 7.13
N SER A 77 2.59 -7.05 6.86
CA SER A 77 3.58 -6.70 7.89
C SER A 77 3.15 -5.57 8.83
N GLN A 78 1.93 -5.03 8.68
CA GLN A 78 1.24 -4.30 9.75
C GLN A 78 0.48 -5.24 10.71
N CYS A 79 -0.02 -6.37 10.23
CA CYS A 79 -0.86 -7.29 11.03
C CYS A 79 -0.06 -8.30 11.86
N PHE A 80 1.17 -8.62 11.49
CA PHE A 80 2.04 -9.52 12.26
C PHE A 80 3.17 -8.72 12.91
N PRO A 81 3.06 -8.29 14.19
CA PRO A 81 4.27 -8.00 14.95
C PRO A 81 5.08 -9.30 14.98
N ALA A 82 6.36 -9.22 14.63
CA ALA A 82 7.27 -10.33 14.78
C ALA A 82 7.22 -10.80 16.24
N ASN A 83 6.58 -11.95 16.50
CA ASN A 83 6.71 -12.62 17.79
C ASN A 83 8.19 -12.94 17.94
N THR A 84 8.83 -12.23 18.87
CA THR A 84 10.18 -12.52 19.37
C THR A 84 10.08 -13.60 20.44
#